data_AF-A0A1E3H823-F1
#
_entry.id   AF-A0A1E3H823-F1
#
_cell.length_a   1.000
_cell.length_b   1.000
_cell.length_c   1.000
_cell.angle_alpha   90.00
_cell.angle_beta   90.00
_cell.angle_gamma   90.00
#
_symmetry.space_group_name_H-M   'P 1'
#
loop_
_entity.id
_entity.type
_entity.pdbx_description
1 polymer ?
#
loop_
_entity_poly.entity_id
_entity_poly.type
_entity_poly.pdbx_seq_one_letter_code
_entity_poly.pdbx_strand_id
1 'polypeptide(L)'
;MIRDAAGLAQAIDRLAPLAAGSGALADGALVALFVAVGALLREESRGGHFRADHPQAAALAVHGELTADRLFDLAGQTPAPRRNLA
;
A
#
# COMPACT_ATOMS: atom_id res chain seq x y z
N MET A 1 -6.02 -15.16 5.75
CA MET A 1 -5.00 -14.73 4.76
C MET A 1 -3.77 -14.28 5.53
N ILE A 2 -2.57 -14.69 5.12
CA ILE A 2 -1.29 -14.41 5.79
C ILE A 2 -0.49 -13.41 4.95
N ARG A 3 0.20 -12.47 5.60
CA ARG A 3 1.09 -11.49 4.97
C ARG A 3 2.46 -11.52 5.65
N ASP A 4 3.49 -11.13 4.93
CA ASP A 4 4.83 -10.86 5.46
C ASP A 4 5.46 -9.69 4.69
N ALA A 5 6.55 -9.13 5.21
CA ALA A 5 7.23 -8.01 4.56
C ALA A 5 7.65 -8.31 3.12
N ALA A 6 8.14 -9.51 2.82
CA ALA A 6 8.65 -9.87 1.50
C ALA A 6 7.55 -9.90 0.43
N GLY A 7 6.41 -10.54 0.73
CA GLY A 7 5.26 -10.59 -0.15
C GLY A 7 4.61 -9.22 -0.33
N LEU A 8 4.58 -8.39 0.72
CA LEU A 8 4.07 -7.02 0.65
C LEU A 8 4.97 -6.12 -0.21
N ALA A 9 6.30 -6.21 -0.05
CA ALA A 9 7.25 -5.49 -0.89
C ALA A 9 7.10 -5.86 -2.37
N GLN A 10 7.01 -7.16 -2.68
CA GLN A 10 6.78 -7.63 -4.05
C GLN A 10 5.45 -7.12 -4.63
N ALA A 11 4.39 -7.04 -3.82
CA ALA A 11 3.11 -6.49 -4.25
C ALA A 11 3.24 -4.99 -4.57
N ILE A 12 3.92 -4.22 -3.72
CA ILE A 12 4.18 -2.78 -3.93
C ILE A 12 4.94 -2.56 -5.24
N ASP A 13 6.03 -3.30 -5.47
CA ASP A 13 6.85 -3.18 -6.68
C ASP A 13 6.05 -3.40 -7.97
N ARG A 14 5.09 -4.32 -7.95
CA ARG A 14 4.23 -4.63 -9.10
C ARG A 14 3.09 -3.64 -9.29
N LEU A 15 2.52 -3.14 -8.19
CA LEU A 15 1.35 -2.26 -8.22
C LEU A 15 1.72 -0.81 -8.53
N ALA A 16 2.86 -0.34 -8.01
CA ALA A 16 3.28 1.04 -8.14
C ALA A 16 3.37 1.55 -9.60
N PRO A 17 3.94 0.83 -10.59
CA PRO A 17 3.99 1.32 -11.96
C PRO A 17 2.60 1.35 -12.62
N LEU A 18 1.69 0.46 -12.21
CA LEU A 18 0.31 0.43 -12.70
C LEU A 18 -0.49 1.61 -12.14
N ALA A 19 -0.30 1.92 -10.86
CA ALA A 19 -0.93 3.03 -10.15
C ALA A 19 -0.48 4.41 -10.66
N ALA A 20 0.77 4.53 -11.13
CA ALA A 20 1.31 5.75 -11.71
C ALA A 20 0.87 5.99 -13.17
N GLY A 21 0.27 4.98 -13.83
CA GLY A 21 -0.23 5.08 -15.19
C GLY A 21 -1.55 5.83 -15.33
N SER A 22 -2.01 6.00 -16.57
CA SER A 22 -3.30 6.67 -16.90
C SER A 22 -4.31 5.74 -17.57
N GLY A 23 -4.11 4.43 -17.49
CA GLY A 23 -4.98 3.42 -18.09
C GLY A 23 -6.17 3.04 -17.21
N ALA A 24 -7.11 2.25 -17.74
CA ALA A 24 -8.32 1.83 -17.03
C ALA A 24 -8.08 1.06 -15.72
N LEU A 25 -6.85 0.55 -15.51
CA LEU A 25 -6.46 -0.16 -14.30
C LEU A 25 -5.83 0.75 -13.23
N ALA A 26 -5.54 2.02 -13.55
CA ALA A 26 -4.75 2.90 -12.68
C ALA A 26 -5.39 3.13 -11.32
N ASP A 27 -6.70 3.45 -11.27
CA ASP A 27 -7.40 3.69 -10.01
C ASP A 27 -7.49 2.44 -9.14
N GLY A 28 -7.74 1.28 -9.75
CA GLY A 28 -7.75 0.00 -9.05
C GLY A 28 -6.37 -0.36 -8.49
N ALA A 29 -5.32 -0.14 -9.28
CA ALA A 29 -3.94 -0.33 -8.86
C ALA A 29 -3.55 0.65 -7.73
N LEU A 30 -4.02 1.90 -7.78
CA LEU A 30 -3.78 2.89 -6.75
C LEU A 30 -4.40 2.46 -5.41
N VAL A 31 -5.66 2.00 -5.41
CA VAL A 31 -6.31 1.48 -4.20
C VAL A 31 -5.57 0.24 -3.67
N ALA A 32 -5.20 -0.68 -4.55
CA ALA A 32 -4.42 -1.87 -4.15
C ALA A 32 -3.06 -1.49 -3.55
N LEU A 33 -2.40 -0.46 -4.10
CA LEU A 33 -1.13 0.04 -3.59
C LEU A 33 -1.29 0.65 -2.18
N PHE A 34 -2.35 1.43 -1.93
CA PHE A 34 -2.67 1.91 -0.58
C PHE A 34 -2.82 0.78 0.43
N VAL A 35 -3.51 -0.29 0.05
CA VAL A 35 -3.69 -1.47 0.91
C VAL A 35 -2.35 -2.16 1.18
N ALA A 36 -1.52 -2.35 0.16
CA ALA A 36 -0.23 -3.03 0.29
C ALA A 36 0.75 -2.23 1.16
N VAL A 37 0.91 -0.93 0.90
CA VAL A 37 1.80 -0.05 1.68
C VAL A 37 1.27 0.11 3.11
N GLY A 38 -0.03 0.36 3.29
CA GLY A 38 -0.64 0.45 4.62
C GLY A 38 -0.50 -0.85 5.41
N ALA A 39 -0.55 -2.00 4.74
CA ALA A 39 -0.30 -3.29 5.36
C ALA A 39 1.19 -3.49 5.74
N LEU A 40 2.13 -3.00 4.92
CA LEU A 40 3.56 -3.06 5.20
C LEU A 40 3.95 -2.17 6.40
N LEU A 41 3.39 -0.97 6.47
CA LEU A 41 3.61 -0.04 7.59
C LEU A 41 3.00 -0.51 8.91
N ARG A 42 2.00 -1.39 8.87
CA ARG A 42 1.42 -2.00 10.06
C ARG A 42 2.24 -3.20 10.52
N GLU A 43 3.08 -2.96 11.52
CA GLU A 43 3.93 -3.97 12.17
C GLU A 43 3.22 -4.65 13.36
N GLU A 44 2.00 -5.15 13.13
CA GLU A 44 1.23 -5.91 14.12
C GLU A 44 0.26 -6.87 13.43
N SER A 45 -0.35 -7.78 14.21
CA SER A 45 -1.49 -8.57 13.77
C SER A 45 -2.73 -8.22 14.59
N ARG A 46 -3.80 -7.81 13.92
CA ARG A 46 -5.06 -7.38 14.55
C ARG A 46 -6.25 -7.60 13.62
N GLY A 47 -7.31 -8.25 14.12
CA GLY A 47 -8.54 -8.48 13.36
C GLY A 47 -8.28 -9.21 12.04
N GLY A 48 -8.78 -8.69 10.92
CA GLY A 48 -8.55 -9.26 9.58
C GLY A 48 -7.14 -9.04 9.01
N HIS A 49 -6.23 -8.42 9.76
CA HIS A 49 -4.86 -8.18 9.35
C HIS A 49 -3.90 -9.08 10.14
N PHE A 50 -3.29 -10.06 9.48
CA PHE A 50 -2.28 -10.95 10.07
C PHE A 50 -0.94 -10.82 9.33
N ARG A 51 0.12 -10.49 10.07
CA ARG A 51 1.53 -10.37 9.66
C ARG A 51 2.32 -11.48 10.33
N ALA A 52 2.84 -12.43 9.55
CA ALA A 52 3.61 -13.56 10.09
C ALA A 52 4.91 -13.12 10.76
N ASP A 53 5.49 -12.03 10.28
CA ASP A 53 6.67 -11.34 10.82
C ASP A 53 6.34 -10.43 12.02
N HIS A 54 5.06 -10.14 12.28
CA HIS A 54 4.57 -9.42 13.45
C HIS A 54 3.27 -10.05 14.00
N PRO A 55 3.35 -11.27 14.60
CA PRO A 55 2.16 -12.07 14.89
C PRO A 55 1.34 -11.55 16.08
N GLN A 56 1.90 -10.66 16.89
CA GLN A 56 1.21 -10.07 18.05
C GLN A 56 0.53 -8.74 17.69
N ALA A 57 -0.53 -8.42 18.40
CA ALA A 57 -1.12 -7.10 18.40
C ALA A 57 -0.24 -6.12 19.21
N ALA A 58 -0.14 -4.87 18.77
CA ALA A 58 0.49 -3.82 19.57
C ALA A 58 -0.33 -3.54 20.85
N ALA A 59 0.33 -3.02 21.89
CA ALA A 59 -0.31 -2.71 23.17
C ALA A 59 -1.43 -1.65 23.02
N LEU A 60 -1.25 -0.68 22.12
CA LEU A 60 -2.24 0.34 21.81
C LEU A 60 -2.72 0.19 20.36
N ALA A 61 -4.03 0.29 20.16
CA ALA A 61 -4.62 0.33 18.83
C ALA A 61 -4.60 1.77 18.30
N VAL A 62 -3.89 2.00 17.20
CA VAL A 62 -3.81 3.30 16.53
C VAL A 62 -4.42 3.23 15.13
N HIS A 63 -5.08 4.30 14.70
CA HIS A 63 -5.52 4.40 13.31
C HIS A 63 -4.30 4.65 12.40
N GLY A 64 -4.31 4.06 11.21
CA GLY A 64 -3.25 4.30 10.22
C GLY A 64 -3.80 5.17 9.11
N GLU A 65 -3.10 6.24 8.79
CA GLU A 65 -3.44 7.17 7.71
C GLU A 65 -2.32 7.18 6.66
N LEU A 66 -2.71 7.32 5.40
CA LEU A 66 -1.77 7.38 4.29
C LEU A 66 -2.34 8.28 3.20
N THR A 67 -1.54 9.23 2.72
CA THR A 67 -1.87 10.14 1.62
C THR A 67 -1.21 9.67 0.32
N ALA A 68 -1.72 10.10 -0.84
CA ALA A 68 -1.17 9.67 -2.13
C ALA A 68 0.31 10.08 -2.33
N ASP A 69 0.69 11.31 -1.96
CA ASP A 69 2.09 11.75 -2.08
C ASP A 69 3.01 10.84 -1.26
N ARG A 70 2.69 10.66 0.03
CA ARG A 70 3.42 9.75 0.92
C ARG A 70 3.43 8.29 0.43
N LEU A 71 2.35 7.82 -0.17
CA LEU A 71 2.26 6.48 -0.75
C LEU A 71 3.32 6.30 -1.85
N PHE A 72 3.41 7.26 -2.77
CA PHE A 72 4.34 7.21 -3.89
C PHE A 72 5.79 7.40 -3.44
N ASP A 73 6.06 8.27 -2.45
CA ASP A 73 7.39 8.39 -1.82
C ASP A 73 7.86 7.04 -1.26
N LEU A 74 6.99 6.36 -0.51
CA LEU A 74 7.29 5.06 0.11
C LEU A 74 7.41 3.93 -0.93
N ALA A 75 6.67 4.02 -2.03
CA ALA A 75 6.77 3.09 -3.14
C ALA A 75 7.96 3.39 -4.08
N GLY A 76 8.75 4.44 -3.80
CA GLY A 76 9.89 4.85 -4.63
C GLY A 76 9.49 5.32 -6.03
N GLN A 77 8.27 5.86 -6.18
CA GLN A 77 7.68 6.23 -7.47
C GLN A 77 7.27 7.70 -7.47
N THR A 78 7.22 8.31 -8.66
CA THR A 78 6.67 9.65 -8.85
C THR A 78 5.37 9.53 -9.65
N PRO A 79 4.22 9.99 -9.13
CA PRO A 79 2.98 9.92 -9.88
C PRO A 79 3.06 10.82 -11.11
N ALA A 80 2.61 10.32 -12.27
CA ALA A 80 2.52 11.14 -13.47
C ALA A 80 1.49 12.29 -13.25
N PRO A 81 1.73 13.48 -13.82
CA PRO A 81 0.78 14.58 -13.73
C PRO A 81 -0.55 14.17 -14.37
N ARG A 82 -1.65 14.25 -13.60
CA ARG A 82 -2.99 13.94 -14.12
C ARG A 82 -3.37 14.99 -15.17
N ARG A 83 -3.42 14.62 -16.46
CA ARG A 83 -4.04 15.47 -17.49
C ARG A 83 -5.56 15.42 -17.27
N ASN A 84 -6.13 16.52 -16.80
CA ASN A 84 -7.58 16.70 -16.82
C ASN A 84 -8.05 16.71 -18.28
N LEU A 85 -8.88 15.74 -18.66
CA LEU A 85 -9.67 15.83 -19.89
C LEU A 85 -10.82 16.78 -19.60
N ALA A 86 -10.80 17.93 -20.26
CA ALA A 86 -11.92 18.87 -20.35
C ALA A 86 -12.92 18.40 -21.42
#